data_AF-A0A1G1NQV1-F1
#
_entry.id   AF-A0A1G1NQV1-F1
#
_cell.length_a   1.000
_cell.length_b   1.000
_cell.length_c   1.000
_cell.angle_alpha   90.00
_cell.angle_beta   90.00
_cell.angle_gamma   90.00
#
_symmetry.space_group_name_H-M   'P 1'
#
loop_
_entity.id
_entity.type
_entity.pdbx_description
1 polymer ?
#
loop_
_entity_poly.entity_id
_entity_poly.type
_entity_poly.pdbx_seq_one_letter_code
_entity_poly.pdbx_strand_id
1 'polypeptide(L)' 'MLQSNIRTILRWFHLTVGLLLLCYIYSPFSQYLAFQIFVKFIAIPLVVLSGLWIWKFAAFNKFFKIGF' A
#
# COMPACT_ATOMS: atom_id res chain seq x y z
N MET A 1 -4.91 -23.18 -0.59
CA MET A 1 -5.80 -22.26 -1.34
C MET A 1 -6.02 -20.91 -0.64
N LEU A 2 -6.08 -20.83 0.70
CA LEU A 2 -6.29 -19.55 1.40
C LEU A 2 -5.11 -18.56 1.28
N GLN A 3 -3.87 -19.07 1.30
CA GLN A 3 -2.65 -18.25 1.26
C GLN A 3 -2.40 -17.55 -0.10
N SER A 4 -2.83 -18.15 -1.23
CA SER A 4 -2.73 -17.53 -2.55
C SER A 4 -3.67 -16.33 -2.70
N ASN A 5 -4.82 -16.36 -2.02
CA ASN A 5 -5.81 -15.28 -2.06
C ASN A 5 -5.30 -14.04 -1.31
N ILE A 6 -4.68 -14.22 -0.13
CA ILE A 6 -4.16 -13.10 0.68
C ILE A 6 -3.05 -12.33 -0.07
N ARG A 7 -2.11 -13.06 -0.70
CA ARG A 7 -1.04 -12.42 -1.50
C ARG A 7 -1.59 -11.65 -2.69
N THR A 8 -2.62 -12.21 -3.34
CA THR A 8 -3.32 -11.56 -4.45
C THR A 8 -4.02 -10.28 -4.01
N ILE A 9 -4.74 -10.33 -2.89
CA ILE A 9 -5.41 -9.15 -2.30
C ILE A 9 -4.41 -8.06 -1.94
N LEU A 10 -3.31 -8.42 -1.26
CA LEU A 10 -2.25 -7.45 -0.91
C LEU A 10 -1.63 -6.81 -2.15
N ARG A 11 -1.40 -7.58 -3.22
CA ARG A 11 -0.87 -7.04 -4.47
C ARG A 11 -1.84 -6.05 -5.11
N TRP A 12 -3.11 -6.40 -5.21
CA TRP A 12 -4.12 -5.50 -5.76
C TRP A 12 -4.31 -4.24 -4.91
N PHE A 13 -4.29 -4.36 -3.59
CA PHE A 13 -4.30 -3.21 -2.68
C PHE A 13 -3.09 -2.30 -2.88
N HIS A 14 -1.88 -2.86 -2.99
CA HIS A 14 -0.67 -2.07 -3.24
C HIS A 14 -0.74 -1.34 -4.59
N LEU A 15 -1.25 -2.01 -5.63
CA LEU A 15 -1.43 -1.42 -6.96
C LEU A 15 -2.47 -0.30 -6.96
N THR A 16 -3.59 -0.42 -6.24
CA THR A 16 -4.61 0.65 -6.18
C THR A 16 -4.09 1.87 -5.42
N VAL A 17 -3.33 1.69 -4.34
CA VAL A 17 -2.67 2.80 -3.64
C VAL A 17 -1.60 3.45 -4.52
N GLY A 18 -0.80 2.64 -5.24
CA GLY A 18 0.15 3.15 -6.22
C GLY A 18 -0.52 3.95 -7.35
N LEU A 19 -1.71 3.52 -7.79
CA LEU A 19 -2.51 4.25 -8.77
C LEU A 19 -3.01 5.60 -8.22
N LEU A 20 -3.38 5.69 -6.95
CA LEU A 20 -3.73 6.98 -6.33
C LEU A 20 -2.55 7.95 -6.31
N LEU A 21 -1.31 7.45 -6.11
CA LEU A 21 -0.11 8.27 -6.20
C LEU A 21 0.17 8.72 -7.65
N LEU A 22 -0.06 7.85 -8.64
CA LEU A 22 0.03 8.23 -10.05
C LEU A 22 -0.98 9.35 -10.37
N CYS A 23 -2.23 9.21 -9.93
CA CYS A 23 -3.22 10.28 -10.05
C CYS A 23 -2.77 11.57 -9.38
N TYR A 24 -2.14 11.51 -8.19
CA TYR A 24 -1.60 12.69 -7.54
C TYR A 24 -0.52 13.41 -8.36
N ILE A 25 0.38 12.66 -8.99
CA ILE A 25 1.52 13.21 -9.74
C ILE A 25 1.07 13.78 -11.08
N TYR A 26 0.17 13.09 -11.79
CA TYR A 26 -0.21 13.42 -13.16
C TYR A 26 -1.52 14.23 -13.27
N SER A 27 -2.26 14.42 -12.17
CA SER A 27 -3.47 15.25 -12.12
C SER A 27 -3.20 16.59 -11.40
N PRO A 28 -3.98 17.66 -11.64
CA PRO A 28 -3.95 18.88 -10.83
C PRO A 28 -4.34 18.69 -9.35
N PHE A 29 -4.56 17.46 -8.87
CA PHE A 29 -4.90 17.17 -7.47
C PHE A 29 -3.83 17.60 -6.46
N SER A 30 -2.59 17.79 -6.90
CA SER A 30 -1.53 18.38 -6.08
C SER A 30 -1.82 19.81 -5.63
N GLN A 31 -2.73 20.52 -6.27
CA GLN A 31 -3.13 21.88 -5.88
C GLN A 31 -4.02 21.92 -4.64
N TYR A 32 -4.69 20.81 -4.30
CA TYR A 32 -5.58 20.75 -3.13
C TYR A 32 -4.82 20.35 -1.87
N LEU A 33 -4.76 21.25 -0.87
CA LEU A 33 -4.05 21.03 0.39
C LEU A 33 -4.48 19.73 1.10
N ALA A 34 -5.79 19.47 1.17
CA ALA A 34 -6.31 18.25 1.78
C ALA A 34 -5.78 16.99 1.11
N PHE A 35 -5.68 17.00 -0.22
CA PHE A 35 -5.19 15.87 -0.99
C PHE A 35 -3.67 15.69 -0.84
N GLN A 36 -2.91 16.78 -0.73
CA GLN A 36 -1.49 16.70 -0.38
C GLN A 36 -1.25 16.06 0.99
N ILE A 37 -2.03 16.46 2.00
CA ILE A 37 -1.94 15.91 3.36
C ILE A 37 -2.28 14.42 3.32
N PHE A 38 -3.37 14.06 2.63
CA PHE A 38 -3.75 12.66 2.45
C PHE A 38 -2.63 11.84 1.79
N VAL A 39 -2.05 12.32 0.70
CA VAL A 39 -0.98 11.60 0.01
C VAL A 39 0.26 11.44 0.90
N LYS A 40 0.70 12.51 1.57
CA LYS A 40 1.92 12.51 2.38
C LYS A 40 1.81 11.64 3.63
N PHE A 41 0.67 11.68 4.32
CA PHE A 41 0.51 11.04 5.62
C PHE A 41 -0.26 9.72 5.57
N ILE A 42 -0.97 9.42 4.49
CA ILE A 42 -1.76 8.19 4.35
C ILE A 42 -1.27 7.36 3.17
N ALA A 43 -1.34 7.88 1.94
CA ALA A 43 -1.04 7.08 0.75
C ALA A 43 0.42 6.61 0.68
N ILE A 44 1.38 7.50 0.95
CA ILE A 44 2.82 7.16 0.93
C ILE A 44 3.16 6.13 2.02
N PRO A 45 2.80 6.31 3.31
CA PRO A 45 3.03 5.29 4.32
C PRO A 45 2.37 3.94 3.98
N LEU A 46 1.14 3.95 3.46
CA LEU A 46 0.44 2.72 3.07
C LEU A 46 1.12 1.99 1.92
N VAL A 47 1.57 2.70 0.89
CA VAL A 47 2.27 2.05 -0.25
C VAL A 47 3.60 1.46 0.20
N VAL A 48 4.34 2.17 1.07
CA VAL A 48 5.61 1.68 1.60
C VAL A 48 5.40 0.44 2.49
N LEU A 49 4.45 0.49 3.43
CA LEU A 49 4.16 -0.63 4.32
C LEU A 49 3.67 -1.85 3.55
N SER A 50 2.75 -1.67 2.61
CA SER A 50 2.26 -2.77 1.76
C SER A 50 3.36 -3.33 0.85
N GLY A 51 4.24 -2.50 0.31
CA GLY A 51 5.40 -2.93 -0.48
C GLY A 51 6.40 -3.74 0.34
N LEU A 52 6.73 -3.28 1.55
CA LEU A 52 7.59 -4.01 2.50
C LEU A 52 6.97 -5.34 2.93
N TRP A 53 5.66 -5.36 3.16
CA TRP A 53 4.94 -6.60 3.48
C TRP A 53 5.02 -7.58 2.31
N ILE A 54 4.79 -7.16 1.08
CA ILE A 54 4.89 -8.04 -0.11
C ILE A 54 6.33 -8.56 -0.27
N TRP A 55 7.34 -7.69 -0.13
CA TRP A 55 8.75 -8.06 -0.29
C TRP A 55 9.23 -9.06 0.75
N LYS A 56 8.83 -8.87 2.02
CA LYS A 56 9.28 -9.68 3.16
C LYS A 56 8.14 -10.39 3.88
N PHE A 57 7.16 -10.91 3.13
CA PHE A 57 5.92 -11.49 3.67
C PHE A 57 6.16 -12.49 4.82
N ALA A 58 7.11 -13.41 4.66
CA ALA A 58 7.42 -14.41 5.68
C ALA A 58 8.06 -13.82 6.96
N ALA A 59 8.96 -12.84 6.82
CA ALA A 59 9.60 -12.18 7.95
C ALA A 59 8.62 -11.23 8.68
N PHE A 60 7.75 -10.56 7.92
CA PHE A 60 6.75 -9.65 8.44
C PHE A 60 5.63 -10.38 9.19
N ASN A 61 5.11 -11.49 8.63
CA ASN A 61 4.13 -12.32 9.34
C ASN A 61 4.70 -12.91 10.64
N LYS A 62 5.99 -13.29 10.65
CA LYS A 62 6.67 -13.76 11.87
C LYS A 62 6.75 -12.65 12.94
N PHE A 63 7.04 -11.41 12.53
CA PHE A 63 7.10 -10.27 13.43
C PHE A 63 5.73 -9.92 14.04
N PHE A 64 4.67 -9.92 13.23
CA PHE A 64 3.31 -9.63 13.70
C PHE A 64 2.61 -10.81 14.39
N LYS A 65 3.28 -11.97 14.55
CA LYS A 65 2.68 -13.22 15.03
C LYS A 65 1.34 -13.51 14.35
N ILE A 66 1.20 -13.15 13.08
CA ILE A 66 0.03 -13.51 12.27
C ILE A 66 0.22 -14.99 11.98
N GLY A 67 -0.31 -15.80 12.90
CA GLY A 67 -0.16 -17.24 12.92
C GLY A 67 -0.80 -17.87 11.69
N PHE A 68 0.00 -18.67 11.00
CA PHE A 68 -0.44 -19.82 10.22
C PHE A 68 0.59 -20.93 10.42
#